data_AF-D3EK85-F1
#
_entry.id   AF-D3EK85-F1
#
_cell.length_a   1.000
_cell.length_b   1.000
_cell.length_c   1.000
_cell.angle_alpha   90.00
_cell.angle_beta   90.00
_cell.angle_gamma   90.00
#
_symmetry.space_group_name_H-M   'P 1'
#
loop_
_entity.id
_entity.type
_entity.pdbx_description
1 polymer ?
#
loop_
_entity_poly.entity_id
_entity_poly.type
_entity_poly.pdbx_seq_one_letter_code
_entity_poly.pdbx_strand_id
1 'polypeptide(L)'
;MMRKSKVMIMLSCLLLLVSLYTIQPSDVFACSCAGPPEVAESLERSAAIFAGKVTQIAGPPRKQVMSSADPVHVTLEVTEIWKGELNPVTELTTAMSSASCGYDQFAVGSEYLVFASAESGRLITGLCDGTKPLTAAGKELSELGAGYPPKAAPPPGETGSDTLAEGMLPSEGEAADQTFMQRPFLWGAVVVLLAAGLWLYFWRKKKRNVK
;
A
#
# COMPACT_ATOMS: atom_id res chain seq x y z
N MET A 1 -15.63 49.95 -23.66
CA MET A 1 -14.52 48.94 -23.66
C MET A 1 -14.49 47.99 -22.44
N MET A 2 -15.40 48.13 -21.45
CA MET A 2 -15.44 47.29 -20.22
C MET A 2 -16.21 45.95 -20.36
N ARG A 3 -17.14 45.83 -21.33
CA ARG A 3 -17.92 44.59 -21.57
C ARG A 3 -17.05 43.41 -22.01
N LYS A 4 -16.04 43.64 -22.87
CA LYS A 4 -15.18 42.58 -23.41
C LYS A 4 -14.29 41.91 -22.35
N SER A 5 -13.87 42.66 -21.33
CA SER A 5 -13.05 42.11 -20.23
C SER A 5 -13.84 41.30 -19.21
N LYS A 6 -15.09 41.70 -18.90
CA LYS A 6 -15.96 40.88 -18.04
C LYS A 6 -16.35 39.56 -18.70
N VAL A 7 -16.61 39.59 -20.02
CA VAL A 7 -16.90 38.39 -20.81
C VAL A 7 -15.69 37.44 -20.84
N MET A 8 -14.47 37.96 -21.01
CA MET A 8 -13.26 37.14 -21.01
C MET A 8 -12.96 36.48 -19.66
N ILE A 9 -13.18 37.18 -18.53
CA ILE A 9 -13.03 36.61 -17.19
C ILE A 9 -14.09 35.54 -16.94
N MET A 10 -15.34 35.80 -17.32
CA MET A 10 -16.42 34.83 -17.16
C MET A 10 -16.16 33.57 -17.99
N LEU A 11 -15.65 33.71 -19.22
CA LEU A 11 -15.27 32.59 -20.09
C LEU A 11 -14.08 31.80 -19.50
N SER A 12 -13.09 32.48 -18.91
CA SER A 12 -11.96 31.83 -18.22
C SER A 12 -12.40 31.06 -16.98
N CYS A 13 -13.30 31.61 -16.15
CA CYS A 13 -13.85 30.91 -14.99
C CYS A 13 -14.71 29.71 -15.42
N LEU A 14 -15.48 29.85 -16.50
CA LEU A 14 -16.27 28.77 -17.07
C LEU A 14 -15.36 27.62 -17.56
N LEU A 15 -14.28 27.94 -18.28
CA LEU A 15 -13.31 26.94 -18.74
C LEU A 15 -12.61 26.24 -17.57
N LEU A 16 -12.26 26.96 -16.50
CA LEU A 16 -11.72 26.37 -15.28
C LEU A 16 -12.72 25.40 -14.63
N LEU A 17 -13.98 25.81 -14.44
CA LEU A 17 -15.02 24.96 -13.86
C LEU A 17 -15.26 23.70 -14.70
N VAL A 18 -15.29 23.82 -16.04
CA VAL A 18 -15.41 22.68 -16.96
C VAL A 18 -14.19 21.75 -16.82
N SER A 19 -12.97 22.28 -16.69
CA SER A 19 -11.77 21.47 -16.52
C SER A 19 -11.73 20.69 -15.20
N LEU A 20 -12.24 21.27 -14.09
CA LEU A 20 -12.40 20.55 -12.83
C LEU A 20 -13.46 19.45 -12.93
N TYR A 21 -14.51 19.67 -13.72
CA TYR A 21 -15.59 18.70 -13.93
C TYR A 21 -15.15 17.47 -14.74
N THR A 22 -14.08 17.58 -15.53
CA THR A 22 -13.52 16.45 -16.31
C THR A 22 -12.60 15.54 -15.52
N ILE A 23 -12.26 15.88 -14.27
CA ILE A 23 -11.51 14.99 -13.38
C ILE A 23 -12.49 13.95 -12.86
N GLN A 24 -12.64 12.84 -13.58
CA GLN A 24 -13.35 11.69 -13.05
C GLN A 24 -12.55 11.13 -11.86
N PRO A 25 -13.18 10.89 -10.71
CA PRO A 25 -12.54 10.12 -9.65
C PRO A 25 -12.20 8.75 -10.24
N SER A 26 -10.93 8.35 -10.17
CA SER A 26 -10.55 6.96 -10.46
C SER A 26 -11.34 6.05 -9.53
N ASP A 27 -11.94 4.98 -10.07
CA ASP A 27 -12.66 3.98 -9.29
C ASP A 27 -11.77 3.50 -8.15
N VAL A 28 -12.08 3.95 -6.93
CA VAL A 28 -11.47 3.40 -5.73
C VAL A 28 -12.20 2.11 -5.49
N PHE A 29 -11.59 0.98 -5.87
CA PHE A 29 -12.07 -0.34 -5.46
C PHE A 29 -12.01 -0.40 -3.93
N ALA A 30 -13.12 -0.06 -3.28
CA ALA A 30 -13.35 -0.45 -1.90
C ALA A 30 -13.35 -1.99 -1.86
N CYS A 31 -12.85 -2.57 -0.76
CA CYS A 31 -12.95 -4.01 -0.58
C CYS A 31 -14.41 -4.43 -0.44
N SER A 32 -15.00 -4.89 -1.54
CA SER A 32 -16.28 -5.58 -1.57
C SER A 32 -16.00 -7.06 -1.80
N CYS A 33 -15.49 -7.75 -0.77
CA CYS A 33 -15.28 -9.19 -0.84
C CYS A 33 -16.61 -9.86 -1.23
N ALA A 34 -16.58 -10.80 -2.18
CA ALA A 34 -17.78 -11.53 -2.61
C ALA A 34 -18.32 -12.52 -1.53
N GLY A 35 -17.68 -12.54 -0.36
CA GLY A 35 -17.86 -13.51 0.71
C GLY A 35 -16.50 -14.06 1.16
N PRO A 36 -16.48 -14.90 2.21
CA PRO A 36 -15.28 -15.67 2.53
C PRO A 36 -14.98 -16.63 1.37
N PRO A 37 -13.72 -16.72 0.91
CA PRO A 37 -13.36 -17.59 -0.20
C PRO A 37 -13.50 -19.07 0.17
N GLU A 38 -13.74 -19.92 -0.82
CA GLU A 38 -13.69 -21.37 -0.61
C GLU A 38 -12.24 -21.84 -0.40
N VAL A 39 -12.05 -22.96 0.32
CA VAL A 39 -10.70 -23.47 0.60
C VAL A 39 -9.98 -23.85 -0.69
N ALA A 40 -10.67 -24.46 -1.65
CA ALA A 40 -10.10 -24.83 -2.94
C ALA A 40 -9.57 -23.60 -3.70
N GLU A 41 -10.36 -22.52 -3.76
CA GLU A 41 -9.96 -21.26 -4.40
C GLU A 41 -8.78 -20.60 -3.66
N SER A 42 -8.78 -20.69 -2.32
CA SER A 42 -7.71 -20.17 -1.48
C SER A 42 -6.41 -20.98 -1.65
N LEU A 43 -6.51 -22.30 -1.81
CA LEU A 43 -5.40 -23.18 -2.15
C LEU A 43 -4.79 -22.86 -3.50
N GLU A 44 -5.56 -22.35 -4.46
CA GLU A 44 -5.00 -21.92 -5.76
C GLU A 44 -4.31 -20.56 -5.66
N ARG A 45 -4.96 -19.57 -5.04
CA ARG A 45 -4.48 -18.18 -5.01
C ARG A 45 -3.40 -17.88 -3.98
N SER A 46 -3.38 -18.60 -2.85
CA SER A 46 -2.45 -18.30 -1.75
C SER A 46 -1.06 -18.83 -2.06
N ALA A 47 -0.03 -18.09 -1.68
CA ALA A 47 1.34 -18.60 -1.66
C ALA A 47 1.58 -19.50 -0.45
N ALA A 48 0.94 -19.19 0.68
CA ALA A 48 1.03 -19.96 1.91
C ALA A 48 -0.31 -20.03 2.65
N ILE A 49 -0.55 -21.17 3.29
CA ILE A 49 -1.70 -21.40 4.19
C ILE A 49 -1.18 -22.10 5.43
N PHE A 50 -1.35 -21.48 6.59
CA PHE A 50 -0.75 -21.96 7.83
C PHE A 50 -1.53 -21.50 9.06
N ALA A 51 -1.38 -22.25 10.15
CA ALA A 51 -1.84 -21.88 11.47
C ALA A 51 -0.65 -21.34 12.26
N GLY A 52 -0.89 -20.28 13.03
CA GLY A 52 0.14 -19.73 13.89
C GLY A 52 -0.40 -18.83 14.96
N LYS A 53 0.38 -18.68 16.02
CA LYS A 53 0.12 -17.79 17.15
C LYS A 53 0.80 -16.45 16.93
N VAL A 54 0.05 -15.37 17.05
CA VAL A 54 0.63 -14.02 16.94
C VAL A 54 1.49 -13.73 18.16
N THR A 55 2.76 -13.42 17.94
CA THR A 55 3.72 -13.09 19.01
C THR A 55 3.99 -11.59 19.08
N GLN A 56 3.89 -10.88 17.96
CA GLN A 56 4.12 -9.44 17.89
C GLN A 56 3.28 -8.80 16.79
N ILE A 57 2.82 -7.57 17.04
CA ILE A 57 2.21 -6.68 16.03
C ILE A 57 2.98 -5.36 16.07
N ALA A 58 3.60 -5.00 14.96
CA ALA A 58 4.35 -3.76 14.78
C ALA A 58 3.65 -2.89 13.73
N GLY A 59 2.98 -1.84 14.19
CA GLY A 59 2.36 -0.85 13.32
C GLY A 59 3.39 0.06 12.62
N PRO A 60 2.95 0.84 11.63
CA PRO A 60 3.82 1.77 10.93
C PRO A 60 4.37 2.83 11.90
N PRO A 61 5.62 3.32 11.69
CA PRO A 61 6.15 4.39 12.49
C PRO A 61 5.29 5.65 12.34
N ARG A 62 5.11 6.41 13.43
CA ARG A 62 4.32 7.65 13.40
C ARG A 62 4.95 8.66 12.44
N LYS A 63 4.17 9.16 11.49
CA LYS A 63 4.54 10.21 10.54
C LYS A 63 3.52 11.35 10.60
N GLN A 64 3.86 12.51 10.01
CA GLN A 64 2.95 13.68 9.96
C GLN A 64 1.63 13.37 9.25
N VAL A 65 1.67 12.47 8.26
CA VAL A 65 0.52 11.96 7.55
C VAL A 65 0.53 10.44 7.68
N MET A 66 -0.59 9.88 8.12
CA MET A 66 -0.80 8.44 8.23
C MET A 66 -1.90 8.04 7.23
N SER A 67 -1.74 6.88 6.63
CA SER A 67 -2.67 6.26 5.69
C SER A 67 -3.22 4.98 6.29
N SER A 68 -4.49 4.67 6.04
CA SER A 68 -5.07 3.35 6.36
C SER A 68 -4.37 2.19 5.64
N ALA A 69 -3.67 2.49 4.55
CA ALA A 69 -2.87 1.54 3.78
C ALA A 69 -1.44 1.38 4.30
N ASP A 70 -1.03 2.13 5.33
CA ASP A 70 0.30 1.96 5.89
C ASP A 70 0.48 0.52 6.42
N PRO A 71 1.66 -0.09 6.23
CA PRO A 71 1.87 -1.50 6.53
C PRO A 71 1.97 -1.74 8.03
N VAL A 72 1.31 -2.82 8.47
CA VAL A 72 1.45 -3.44 9.78
C VAL A 72 2.14 -4.79 9.59
N HIS A 73 3.19 -5.03 10.38
CA HIS A 73 3.91 -6.28 10.41
C HIS A 73 3.43 -7.13 11.58
N VAL A 74 3.08 -8.37 11.31
CA VAL A 74 2.58 -9.34 12.29
C VAL A 74 3.55 -10.51 12.31
N THR A 75 4.13 -10.80 13.46
CA THR A 75 5.02 -11.95 13.63
C THR A 75 4.21 -13.10 14.20
N LEU A 76 4.29 -14.27 13.54
CA LEU A 76 3.59 -15.48 13.96
C LEU A 76 4.59 -16.60 14.24
N GLU A 77 4.35 -17.30 15.34
CA GLU A 77 4.91 -18.63 15.59
C GLU A 77 4.04 -19.65 14.86
N VAL A 78 4.58 -20.24 13.80
CA VAL A 78 3.88 -21.18 12.91
C VAL A 78 3.82 -22.54 13.57
N THR A 79 2.62 -23.12 13.65
CA THR A 79 2.39 -24.43 14.29
C THR A 79 2.11 -25.52 13.26
N GLU A 80 1.38 -25.21 12.20
CA GLU A 80 0.97 -26.16 11.16
C GLU A 80 0.83 -25.46 9.80
N ILE A 81 1.21 -26.15 8.72
CA ILE A 81 1.22 -25.62 7.36
C ILE A 81 0.45 -26.57 6.45
N TRP A 82 -0.39 -26.00 5.58
CA TRP A 82 -1.08 -26.73 4.50
C TRP A 82 -0.55 -26.36 3.12
N LYS A 83 0.02 -25.16 2.96
CA LYS A 83 0.64 -24.72 1.71
C LYS A 83 1.84 -23.81 1.99
N GLY A 84 2.88 -23.96 1.17
CA GLY A 84 4.08 -23.12 1.19
C GLY A 84 5.18 -23.66 2.11
N GLU A 85 6.37 -23.07 2.04
CA GLU A 85 7.48 -23.42 2.92
C GLU A 85 7.74 -22.26 3.88
N LEU A 86 7.50 -22.47 5.18
CA LEU A 86 7.63 -21.44 6.20
C LEU A 86 8.60 -21.84 7.30
N ASN A 87 9.24 -20.83 7.88
CA ASN A 87 10.04 -20.97 9.08
C ASN A 87 9.14 -21.01 10.32
N PRO A 88 9.63 -21.50 11.47
CA PRO A 88 8.84 -21.56 12.71
C PRO A 88 8.40 -20.19 13.20
N VAL A 89 9.15 -19.15 12.85
CA VAL A 89 8.76 -17.75 13.05
C VAL A 89 8.72 -17.08 11.68
N THR A 90 7.56 -16.54 11.33
CA THR A 90 7.30 -15.93 10.03
C THR A 90 6.65 -14.56 10.22
N GLU A 91 7.09 -13.59 9.42
CA GLU A 91 6.48 -12.27 9.36
C GLU A 91 5.43 -12.20 8.25
N LEU A 92 4.28 -11.62 8.57
CA LEU A 92 3.15 -11.38 7.70
C LEU A 92 2.87 -9.87 7.65
N THR A 93 2.65 -9.32 6.47
CA THR A 93 2.28 -7.91 6.29
C THR A 93 0.79 -7.77 6.01
N THR A 94 0.15 -6.75 6.56
CA THR A 94 -1.22 -6.36 6.20
C THR A 94 -1.37 -4.85 6.27
N ALA A 95 -2.37 -4.28 5.59
CA ALA A 95 -2.67 -2.86 5.74
C ALA A 95 -3.26 -2.57 7.13
N MET A 96 -3.02 -1.38 7.65
CA MET A 96 -3.42 -0.99 9.01
C MET A 96 -4.92 -1.02 9.26
N SER A 97 -5.74 -0.89 8.22
CA SER A 97 -7.20 -0.88 8.37
C SER A 97 -7.91 -1.61 7.23
N SER A 98 -9.03 -2.23 7.58
CA SER A 98 -10.03 -2.76 6.66
C SER A 98 -10.50 -1.75 5.60
N ALA A 99 -10.45 -0.44 5.87
CA ALA A 99 -10.72 0.60 4.87
C ALA A 99 -9.76 0.56 3.67
N SER A 100 -8.57 -0.01 3.85
CA SER A 100 -7.59 -0.29 2.80
C SER A 100 -7.38 -1.80 2.63
N CYS A 101 -8.43 -2.59 2.83
CA CYS A 101 -8.40 -4.05 2.66
C CYS A 101 -7.47 -4.79 3.64
N GLY A 102 -7.05 -4.13 4.71
CA GLY A 102 -6.23 -4.74 5.75
C GLY A 102 -7.01 -5.70 6.64
N TYR A 103 -6.29 -6.65 7.23
CA TYR A 103 -6.81 -7.50 8.30
C TYR A 103 -6.40 -6.90 9.65
N ASP A 104 -7.33 -6.18 10.28
CA ASP A 104 -7.10 -5.41 11.52
C ASP A 104 -7.51 -6.15 12.81
N GLN A 105 -7.85 -7.44 12.71
CA GLN A 105 -8.34 -8.26 13.83
C GLN A 105 -7.29 -9.14 14.50
N PHE A 106 -6.01 -9.00 14.14
CA PHE A 106 -4.93 -9.72 14.82
C PHE A 106 -4.80 -9.28 16.28
N ALA A 107 -4.58 -10.25 17.17
CA ALA A 107 -4.35 -10.02 18.59
C ALA A 107 -3.16 -10.86 19.06
N VAL A 108 -2.22 -10.22 19.77
CA VAL A 108 -1.06 -10.91 20.36
C VAL A 108 -1.54 -11.99 21.33
N GLY A 109 -0.97 -13.19 21.20
CA GLY A 109 -1.33 -14.37 21.99
C GLY A 109 -2.43 -15.23 21.38
N SER A 110 -3.14 -14.74 20.36
CA SER A 110 -4.21 -15.49 19.68
C SER A 110 -3.69 -16.27 18.48
N GLU A 111 -4.38 -17.36 18.16
CA GLU A 111 -4.06 -18.25 17.04
C GLU A 111 -5.00 -18.01 15.86
N TYR A 112 -4.43 -18.05 14.65
CA TYR A 112 -5.14 -17.77 13.41
C TYR A 112 -4.83 -18.84 12.38
N LEU A 113 -5.82 -19.17 11.54
CA LEU A 113 -5.60 -19.75 10.24
C LEU A 113 -5.38 -18.60 9.26
N VAL A 114 -4.19 -18.55 8.67
CA VAL A 114 -3.74 -17.48 7.78
C VAL A 114 -3.71 -17.98 6.35
N PHE A 115 -4.32 -17.21 5.45
CA PHE A 115 -4.19 -17.34 4.01
C PHE A 115 -3.39 -16.15 3.50
N ALA A 116 -2.22 -16.41 2.93
CA ALA A 116 -1.29 -15.36 2.55
C ALA A 116 -0.88 -15.49 1.08
N SER A 117 -0.91 -14.37 0.38
CA SER A 117 -0.28 -14.20 -0.93
C SER A 117 1.18 -13.78 -0.75
N ALA A 118 1.98 -13.89 -1.82
CA ALA A 118 3.36 -13.41 -1.82
C ALA A 118 3.49 -12.21 -2.75
N GLU A 119 3.97 -11.09 -2.23
CA GLU A 119 4.24 -9.89 -3.00
C GLU A 119 5.64 -9.36 -2.68
N SER A 120 6.48 -9.24 -3.71
CA SER A 120 7.87 -8.78 -3.57
C SER A 120 8.66 -9.56 -2.50
N GLY A 121 8.44 -10.88 -2.42
CA GLY A 121 9.11 -11.76 -1.46
C GLY A 121 8.58 -11.69 -0.02
N ARG A 122 7.50 -10.95 0.24
CA ARG A 122 6.85 -10.86 1.55
C ARG A 122 5.50 -11.56 1.53
N LEU A 123 5.12 -12.17 2.65
CA LEU A 123 3.78 -12.68 2.82
C LEU A 123 2.84 -11.54 3.17
N ILE A 124 1.72 -11.46 2.45
CA ILE A 124 0.69 -10.45 2.64
C ILE A 124 -0.66 -11.12 2.84
N THR A 125 -1.44 -10.59 3.77
CA THR A 125 -2.85 -10.96 3.93
C THR A 125 -3.74 -9.71 4.00
N GLY A 126 -5.00 -9.87 3.68
CA GLY A 126 -6.02 -8.84 3.73
C GLY A 126 -7.39 -9.38 4.08
N LEU A 127 -8.36 -8.46 4.11
CA LEU A 127 -9.73 -8.71 4.56
C LEU A 127 -10.44 -9.83 3.78
N CYS A 128 -10.11 -10.00 2.49
CA CYS A 128 -10.79 -10.95 1.61
C CYS A 128 -10.07 -12.31 1.47
N ASP A 129 -8.90 -12.49 2.08
CA ASP A 129 -8.08 -13.69 1.83
C ASP A 129 -8.58 -14.92 2.60
N GLY A 130 -9.46 -14.74 3.58
CA GLY A 130 -10.01 -15.83 4.39
C GLY A 130 -9.31 -16.06 5.72
N THR A 131 -8.29 -15.26 6.05
CA THR A 131 -7.63 -15.27 7.37
C THR A 131 -8.64 -15.07 8.50
N LYS A 132 -8.61 -15.91 9.53
CA LYS A 132 -9.55 -15.86 10.65
C LYS A 132 -8.98 -16.52 11.92
N PRO A 133 -9.54 -16.23 13.11
CA PRO A 133 -9.16 -16.92 14.33
C PRO A 133 -9.29 -18.44 14.16
N LEU A 134 -8.32 -19.20 14.67
CA LEU A 134 -8.27 -20.65 14.48
C LEU A 134 -9.51 -21.34 15.08
N THR A 135 -10.06 -20.79 16.16
CA THR A 135 -11.31 -21.23 16.80
C THR A 135 -12.55 -21.10 15.89
N ALA A 136 -12.51 -20.25 14.88
CA ALA A 136 -13.58 -20.04 13.90
C ALA A 136 -13.32 -20.76 12.57
N ALA A 137 -12.21 -21.48 12.43
CA ALA A 137 -11.74 -22.08 11.17
C ALA A 137 -12.13 -23.57 10.99
N GLY A 138 -13.09 -24.08 11.77
CA GLY A 138 -13.39 -25.52 11.79
C GLY A 138 -13.82 -26.11 10.44
N LYS A 139 -14.52 -25.34 9.61
CA LYS A 139 -14.89 -25.74 8.24
C LYS A 139 -13.64 -25.88 7.38
N GLU A 140 -12.80 -24.85 7.39
CA GLU A 140 -11.58 -24.81 6.58
C GLU A 140 -10.59 -25.89 6.99
N LEU A 141 -10.39 -26.10 8.29
CA LEU A 141 -9.52 -27.15 8.80
C LEU A 141 -10.01 -28.55 8.41
N SER A 142 -11.32 -28.76 8.39
CA SER A 142 -11.91 -30.04 7.94
C SER A 142 -11.68 -30.29 6.45
N GLU A 143 -11.72 -29.24 5.63
CA GLU A 143 -11.47 -29.30 4.18
C GLU A 143 -9.97 -29.40 3.84
N LEU A 144 -9.12 -28.71 4.59
CA LEU A 144 -7.66 -28.72 4.44
C LEU A 144 -7.03 -30.04 4.88
N GLY A 145 -7.62 -30.70 5.89
CA GLY A 145 -7.11 -31.97 6.43
C GLY A 145 -5.85 -31.79 7.27
N ALA A 146 -4.98 -32.81 7.27
CA ALA A 146 -3.74 -32.78 8.04
C ALA A 146 -2.67 -31.92 7.36
N GLY A 147 -2.08 -30.98 8.10
CA GLY A 147 -0.92 -30.21 7.66
C GLY A 147 0.41 -30.87 8.03
N TYR A 148 1.48 -30.10 7.85
CA TYR A 148 2.86 -30.47 8.19
C TYR A 148 3.53 -29.37 9.03
N PRO A 149 4.55 -29.71 9.84
CA PRO A 149 5.23 -28.72 10.67
C PRO A 149 6.10 -27.77 9.84
N PRO A 150 6.40 -26.55 10.35
CA PRO A 150 7.36 -25.65 9.72
C PRO A 150 8.76 -26.28 9.63
N LYS A 151 9.54 -25.83 8.65
CA LYS A 151 10.92 -26.27 8.49
C LYS A 151 11.69 -25.91 9.75
N ALA A 152 12.28 -26.89 10.42
CA ALA A 152 13.08 -26.63 11.61
C ALA A 152 14.18 -25.62 11.29
N ALA A 153 14.37 -24.63 12.17
CA ALA A 153 15.56 -23.81 12.11
C ALA A 153 16.79 -24.74 12.22
N PRO A 154 17.84 -24.57 11.40
CA PRO A 154 19.07 -25.29 11.62
C PRO A 154 19.54 -25.05 13.07
N PRO A 155 20.06 -26.08 13.76
CA PRO A 155 20.56 -25.91 15.11
C PRO A 155 21.61 -24.79 15.13
N PRO A 156 21.61 -23.91 16.16
CA PRO A 156 22.63 -22.89 16.30
C PRO A 156 23.95 -23.58 16.63
N GLY A 157 24.75 -23.90 15.61
CA GLY A 157 25.97 -24.69 15.82
C GLY A 157 26.87 -24.95 14.61
N GLU A 158 26.45 -24.70 13.37
CA GLU A 158 27.34 -24.93 12.22
C GLU A 158 27.80 -23.61 11.62
N THR A 159 28.66 -22.91 12.38
CA THR A 159 29.57 -21.90 11.83
C THR A 159 30.71 -22.64 11.14
N GLY A 160 30.44 -23.14 9.94
CA GLY A 160 31.46 -23.62 9.02
C GLY A 160 32.13 -22.44 8.33
N SER A 161 33.23 -21.97 8.92
CA SER A 161 34.42 -21.53 8.16
C SER A 161 34.63 -22.55 7.04
N ASP A 162 34.58 -22.21 5.75
CA ASP A 162 35.67 -21.64 4.99
C ASP A 162 35.17 -21.30 3.58
N THR A 163 35.33 -20.06 3.12
CA THR A 163 35.91 -19.78 1.79
C THR A 163 36.26 -18.32 1.69
N LEU A 164 37.56 -18.09 1.55
CA LEU A 164 38.20 -16.81 1.36
C LEU A 164 37.83 -16.24 -0.02
N ALA A 165 37.39 -14.98 0.03
CA ALA A 165 37.73 -13.87 -0.85
C ALA A 165 38.20 -14.16 -2.29
N GLU A 166 37.38 -13.73 -3.25
CA GLU A 166 37.77 -13.01 -4.47
C GLU A 166 36.48 -12.34 -4.93
N GLY A 167 36.30 -11.04 -5.12
CA GLY A 167 37.17 -9.89 -5.28
C GLY A 167 36.31 -8.83 -6.01
N MET A 168 36.70 -7.57 -5.91
CA MET A 168 36.33 -6.47 -6.81
C MET A 168 35.05 -5.64 -6.53
N LEU A 169 35.25 -4.62 -5.68
CA LEU A 169 35.11 -3.15 -5.90
C LEU A 169 33.86 -2.55 -6.62
N PRO A 170 33.57 -1.26 -6.33
CA PRO A 170 32.23 -0.70 -6.27
C PRO A 170 31.84 0.05 -7.54
N SER A 171 30.54 0.09 -7.83
CA SER A 171 29.96 1.10 -8.71
C SER A 171 29.16 2.10 -7.87
N GLU A 172 29.74 3.29 -7.77
CA GLU A 172 29.11 4.52 -7.32
C GLU A 172 28.01 4.98 -8.28
N GLY A 173 27.00 5.63 -7.71
CA GLY A 173 26.09 6.57 -8.39
C GLY A 173 25.05 5.91 -9.28
N GLU A 174 23.84 6.39 -9.49
CA GLU A 174 23.06 7.61 -9.22
C GLU A 174 21.70 7.19 -9.85
N ALA A 175 20.50 7.67 -9.53
CA ALA A 175 19.99 8.70 -8.69
C ALA A 175 18.57 8.22 -8.32
N ALA A 176 18.06 8.73 -7.22
CA ALA A 176 16.65 8.66 -6.92
C ALA A 176 15.84 9.19 -8.12
N ASP A 177 14.92 8.39 -8.65
CA ASP A 177 13.83 8.89 -9.48
C ASP A 177 12.85 9.64 -8.55
N GLN A 178 13.29 10.83 -8.13
CA GLN A 178 12.46 11.86 -7.53
C GLN A 178 11.82 12.71 -8.63
N THR A 179 11.20 12.09 -9.63
CA THR A 179 10.42 12.85 -10.63
C THR A 179 8.93 12.92 -10.28
N PHE A 180 8.49 12.25 -9.22
CA PHE A 180 7.05 12.18 -8.87
C PHE A 180 6.54 13.32 -7.99
N MET A 181 7.41 14.09 -7.30
CA MET A 181 6.99 15.01 -6.25
C MET A 181 7.27 16.52 -6.50
N GLN A 182 7.56 16.93 -7.73
CA GLN A 182 7.73 18.35 -8.09
C GLN A 182 6.61 18.93 -9.00
N ARG A 183 5.57 18.15 -9.30
CA ARG A 183 4.48 18.58 -10.19
C ARG A 183 3.27 19.33 -9.58
N PRO A 184 3.26 19.81 -8.32
CA PRO A 184 2.29 20.85 -7.91
C PRO A 184 2.87 22.28 -7.89
N PHE A 185 4.19 22.46 -7.75
CA PHE A 185 4.80 23.80 -7.64
C PHE A 185 4.95 24.52 -8.98
N LEU A 186 5.22 23.81 -10.08
CA LEU A 186 5.32 24.43 -11.41
C LEU A 186 3.97 24.96 -11.90
N TRP A 187 2.86 24.27 -11.57
CA TRP A 187 1.52 24.75 -11.91
C TRP A 187 1.13 25.96 -11.05
N GLY A 188 1.46 25.95 -9.75
CA GLY A 188 1.26 27.11 -8.88
C GLY A 188 1.99 28.36 -9.37
N ALA A 189 3.26 28.23 -9.77
CA ALA A 189 4.04 29.34 -10.32
C ALA A 189 3.48 29.87 -11.65
N VAL A 190 3.04 28.98 -12.55
CA VAL A 190 2.38 29.37 -13.81
C VAL A 190 1.09 30.14 -13.54
N VAL A 191 0.27 29.70 -12.58
CA VAL A 191 -0.98 30.41 -12.21
C VAL A 191 -0.68 31.78 -11.62
N VAL A 192 0.32 31.92 -10.75
CA VAL A 192 0.72 33.21 -10.17
C VAL A 192 1.27 34.16 -11.24
N LEU A 193 2.09 33.66 -12.16
CA LEU A 193 2.65 34.47 -13.26
C LEU A 193 1.57 34.94 -14.24
N LEU A 194 0.59 34.08 -14.57
CA LEU A 194 -0.56 34.46 -15.39
C LEU A 194 -1.44 35.50 -14.69
N ALA A 195 -1.69 35.34 -13.38
CA ALA A 195 -2.44 36.31 -12.59
C ALA A 195 -1.72 37.67 -12.52
N ALA A 196 -0.41 37.68 -12.28
CA ALA A 196 0.40 38.89 -12.27
C ALA A 196 0.46 39.57 -13.65
N GLY A 197 0.60 38.78 -14.72
CA GLY A 197 0.58 39.27 -16.11
C GLY A 197 -0.75 39.93 -16.47
N LEU A 198 -1.87 39.30 -16.10
CA LEU A 198 -3.21 39.87 -16.28
C LEU A 198 -3.38 41.15 -15.46
N TRP A 199 -2.94 41.17 -14.20
CA TRP A 199 -3.02 42.35 -13.36
C TRP A 199 -2.24 43.54 -13.95
N LEU A 200 -1.00 43.32 -14.41
CA LEU A 200 -0.19 44.34 -15.06
C LEU A 200 -0.79 44.82 -16.39
N TYR A 201 -1.36 43.91 -17.18
CA TYR A 201 -2.06 44.25 -18.42
C TYR A 201 -3.26 45.17 -18.14
N PHE A 202 -4.09 44.83 -17.16
CA PHE A 202 -5.24 45.64 -16.75
C PHE A 202 -4.82 46.98 -16.16
N TRP A 203 -3.75 47.01 -15.38
CA TRP A 203 -3.21 48.25 -14.81
C TRP A 203 -2.68 49.20 -15.89
N ARG A 204 -1.92 48.69 -16.88
CA ARG A 204 -1.45 49.47 -18.05
C ARG A 204 -2.59 49.93 -18.95
N LYS A 205 -3.63 49.11 -19.11
CA LYS A 205 -4.84 49.49 -19.87
C LYS A 205 -5.63 50.58 -19.14
N LYS A 206 -5.74 50.52 -17.81
CA LYS A 206 -6.39 51.56 -17.01
C LYS A 206 -5.64 52.89 -17.13
N LYS A 207 -4.31 52.91 -17.00
CA LYS A 207 -3.51 54.14 -17.17
C LYS A 207 -3.61 54.77 -18.57
N ARG A 208 -3.77 53.97 -19.63
CA ARG A 208 -3.93 54.47 -21.01
C ARG A 208 -5.31 55.08 -21.31
N ASN A 209 -6.33 54.82 -20.50
CA ASN A 209 -7.69 55.37 -20.71
C ASN A 209 -8.00 56.58 -19.80
N VAL A 210 -6.99 57.16 -19.15
CA VAL A 210 -7.11 58.32 -18.25
C VAL A 210 -6.41 59.57 -18.84
N LYS A 211 -6.19 59.60 -20.15
CA LYS A 211 -5.93 60.80 -20.94
C LYS A 211 -7.09 60.99 -21.90
#